data_AF-A0A1F4UKF7-F1
#
_entry.id   AF-A0A1F4UKF7-F1
#
_cell.length_a   1.000
_cell.length_b   1.000
_cell.length_c   1.000
_cell.angle_alpha   90.00
_cell.angle_beta   90.00
_cell.angle_gamma   90.00
#
_symmetry.space_group_name_H-M   'P 1'
#
loop_
_entity.id
_entity.type
_entity.pdbx_description
1 polymer ?
#
loop_
_entity_poly.entity_id
_entity_poly.type
_entity_poly.pdbx_seq_one_letter_code
_entity_poly.pdbx_strand_id
1 'polypeptide(L)'
;MQNNFLLEKSMMDFIFKINSMSTILNLFLLIITGFYLFFGFLVVRQVKQLNSSFETDSSEILSLLSYAHFLATLALMVFILISLI
;
A
#
# COMPACT_ATOMS: atom_id res chain seq x y z
N MET A 1 -5.42 -46.37 -3.68
CA MET A 1 -4.44 -45.49 -4.37
C MET A 1 -5.11 -44.34 -5.11
N GLN A 2 -6.16 -44.57 -5.89
CA GLN A 2 -6.82 -43.51 -6.70
C GLN A 2 -7.42 -42.35 -5.85
N ASN A 3 -7.96 -42.62 -4.66
CA ASN A 3 -8.51 -41.56 -3.78
C ASN A 3 -7.43 -40.62 -3.22
N ASN A 4 -6.23 -41.11 -2.91
CA ASN A 4 -5.15 -40.28 -2.39
C ASN A 4 -4.62 -39.33 -3.48
N PHE A 5 -4.52 -39.82 -4.72
CA PHE A 5 -4.12 -39.02 -5.87
C PHE A 5 -5.12 -37.88 -6.19
N LEU A 6 -6.43 -38.14 -6.10
CA LEU A 6 -7.45 -37.11 -6.29
C LEU A 6 -7.40 -36.04 -5.20
N LEU A 7 -7.09 -36.44 -3.97
CA LEU A 7 -6.97 -35.55 -2.83
C LEU A 7 -5.72 -34.67 -2.95
N GLU A 8 -4.58 -35.23 -3.33
CA GLU A 8 -3.34 -34.48 -3.62
C GLU A 8 -3.53 -33.47 -4.75
N LYS A 9 -4.18 -33.88 -5.86
CA LYS A 9 -4.47 -32.96 -6.97
C LYS A 9 -5.37 -31.81 -6.53
N SER A 10 -6.45 -32.10 -5.79
CA SER A 10 -7.35 -31.07 -5.28
C SER A 10 -6.65 -30.07 -4.35
N MET A 11 -5.69 -30.53 -3.54
CA MET A 11 -4.90 -29.66 -2.68
C MET A 11 -3.96 -28.76 -3.48
N MET A 12 -3.31 -29.30 -4.51
CA MET A 12 -2.42 -28.52 -5.39
C MET A 12 -3.20 -27.46 -6.18
N ASP A 13 -4.37 -27.81 -6.71
CA ASP A 13 -5.25 -26.86 -7.41
C ASP A 13 -5.73 -25.74 -6.47
N PHE A 14 -6.01 -26.06 -5.21
CA PHE A 14 -6.38 -25.08 -4.19
C PHE A 14 -5.23 -24.13 -3.83
N ILE A 15 -4.02 -24.64 -3.62
CA ILE A 15 -2.82 -23.82 -3.35
C ILE A 15 -2.53 -22.87 -4.52
N PHE A 16 -2.62 -23.38 -5.76
CA PHE A 16 -2.42 -22.56 -6.96
C PHE A 16 -3.48 -21.44 -7.07
N LYS A 17 -4.74 -21.75 -6.74
CA LYS A 17 -5.82 -20.76 -6.74
C LYS A 17 -5.65 -19.69 -5.67
N ILE A 18 -5.18 -20.05 -4.48
CA ILE A 18 -4.85 -19.08 -3.43
C ILE A 18 -3.72 -18.16 -3.87
N ASN A 19 -2.63 -18.71 -4.41
CA ASN A 19 -1.48 -17.93 -4.85
C ASN A 19 -1.87 -16.92 -5.94
N SER A 20 -2.62 -17.37 -6.95
CA SER A 20 -3.11 -16.49 -8.02
C SER A 20 -4.06 -15.40 -7.52
N MET A 21 -4.95 -15.71 -6.56
CA MET A 21 -5.82 -14.70 -5.94
C MET A 21 -5.01 -13.66 -5.14
N SER A 22 -3.99 -14.11 -4.39
CA SER A 22 -3.10 -13.23 -3.65
C SER A 22 -2.35 -12.26 -4.57
N THR A 23 -1.85 -12.73 -5.72
CA THR A 23 -1.20 -11.87 -6.72
C THR A 23 -2.14 -10.79 -7.24
N ILE A 24 -3.38 -11.14 -7.58
CA ILE A 24 -4.38 -10.18 -8.09
C ILE A 24 -4.70 -9.11 -7.03
N LEU A 25 -4.89 -9.53 -5.78
CA LEU A 25 -5.13 -8.61 -4.67
C LEU A 25 -3.95 -7.65 -4.45
N ASN A 26 -2.72 -8.17 -4.46
CA ASN A 26 -1.52 -7.34 -4.29
C ASN A 26 -1.34 -6.33 -5.43
N LEU A 27 -1.64 -6.71 -6.67
CA LEU A 27 -1.63 -5.78 -7.81
C LEU A 27 -2.69 -4.67 -7.67
N PHE A 28 -3.91 -5.03 -7.23
CA PHE A 28 -4.96 -4.05 -6.97
C PHE A 28 -4.57 -3.08 -5.86
N LEU A 29 -4.01 -3.59 -4.75
CA LEU A 29 -3.49 -2.77 -3.65
C LEU A 29 -2.36 -1.86 -4.11
N LEU A 30 -1.46 -2.33 -4.98
CA LEU A 30 -0.38 -1.53 -5.54
C LEU A 30 -0.92 -0.31 -6.30
N ILE A 31 -1.95 -0.50 -7.13
CA ILE A 31 -2.58 0.58 -7.91
C ILE A 31 -3.22 1.61 -6.96
N ILE A 32 -4.03 1.17 -6.00
CA ILE A 32 -4.70 2.06 -5.04
C ILE A 32 -3.67 2.82 -4.20
N THR A 33 -2.64 2.14 -3.71
CA THR A 33 -1.58 2.75 -2.90
C THR A 33 -0.79 3.76 -3.73
N GLY A 34 -0.62 3.53 -5.04
CA GLY A 34 -0.02 4.49 -5.97
C GLY A 34 -0.81 5.80 -6.07
N PHE A 35 -2.13 5.72 -6.25
CA PHE A 35 -2.98 6.92 -6.21
C PHE A 35 -2.91 7.60 -4.86
N TYR A 36 -2.96 6.83 -3.77
CA TYR A 36 -2.91 7.37 -2.41
C TYR A 36 -1.58 8.09 -2.11
N LEU A 37 -0.46 7.55 -2.58
CA LEU A 37 0.87 8.17 -2.48
C LEU A 37 0.91 9.50 -3.24
N PHE A 38 0.35 9.54 -4.45
CA PHE A 38 0.24 10.77 -5.23
C PHE A 38 -0.58 11.84 -4.48
N PHE A 39 -1.72 11.48 -3.90
CA PHE A 39 -2.50 12.39 -3.05
C PHE A 39 -1.72 12.82 -1.81
N GLY A 40 -0.99 11.93 -1.14
CA GLY A 40 -0.13 12.26 -0.01
C GLY A 40 0.92 13.31 -0.36
N PHE A 41 1.55 13.20 -1.52
CA PHE A 41 2.49 14.22 -2.02
C PHE A 41 1.81 15.58 -2.23
N LEU A 42 0.60 15.60 -2.81
CA LEU A 42 -0.17 16.83 -2.98
C LEU A 42 -0.52 17.48 -1.64
N VAL A 43 -0.89 16.67 -0.63
CA VAL A 43 -1.19 17.16 0.72
C VAL A 43 0.04 17.81 1.36
N VAL A 44 1.21 17.17 1.30
CA VAL A 44 2.46 17.76 1.80
C VAL A 44 2.74 19.11 1.14
N ARG A 45 2.55 19.20 -0.18
CA ARG A 45 2.71 20.46 -0.92
C ARG A 45 1.71 21.53 -0.46
N GLN A 46 0.45 21.17 -0.25
CA GLN A 46 -0.59 22.10 0.19
C GLN A 46 -0.36 22.58 1.62
N VAL A 47 0.05 21.68 2.53
CA VAL A 47 0.38 22.04 3.92
C VAL A 47 1.56 23.00 3.94
N LYS A 48 2.61 22.77 3.14
CA LYS A 48 3.73 23.70 3.01
C LYS A 48 3.28 25.10 2.52
N GLN A 49 2.37 25.15 1.54
CA GLN A 49 1.82 26.41 1.04
C GLN A 49 0.96 27.13 2.10
N LEU A 50 0.12 26.38 2.82
CA LEU A 50 -0.72 26.92 3.89
C LEU A 50 0.15 27.52 5.00
N ASN A 51 1.19 26.81 5.42
CA ASN A 51 2.07 27.25 6.50
C ASN A 51 2.92 28.46 6.11
N SER A 52 3.20 28.65 4.82
CA SER A 52 3.82 29.89 4.33
C SER A 52 2.89 31.11 4.36
N SER A 53 1.57 30.88 4.44
CA SER A 53 0.57 31.95 4.52
C SER A 53 0.12 32.24 5.95
N PHE A 54 0.23 31.27 6.86
CA PHE A 54 -0.22 31.38 8.24
C PHE A 54 0.81 30.77 9.21
N GLU A 55 1.68 31.61 9.76
CA GLU A 55 2.61 31.23 10.82
C GLU A 55 1.86 31.08 12.14
N THR A 56 1.59 29.83 12.52
CA THR A 56 0.95 29.48 13.80
C THR A 56 1.70 28.30 14.42
N ASP A 57 1.62 28.09 15.73
CA ASP A 57 2.22 26.92 16.39
C ASP A 57 1.70 25.59 15.79
N SER A 58 0.48 25.60 15.25
CA SER A 58 -0.13 24.45 14.57
C SER A 58 0.51 24.14 13.21
N SER A 59 1.19 25.11 12.58
CA SER A 59 1.81 24.95 11.26
C SER A 59 2.94 23.92 11.27
N GLU A 60 3.75 23.90 12.33
CA GLU A 60 4.84 22.91 12.49
C GLU A 60 4.27 21.50 12.67
N ILE A 61 3.24 21.36 13.51
CA ILE A 61 2.58 20.08 13.77
C ILE A 61 1.94 19.53 12.48
N LEU A 62 1.23 20.38 11.74
CA LEU A 62 0.63 20.01 10.46
C LEU A 62 1.70 19.59 9.44
N SER A 63 2.83 20.31 9.38
CA SER A 63 3.95 19.93 8.52
C SER A 63 4.44 18.54 8.88
N LEU A 64 4.76 18.31 10.16
CA LEU A 64 5.27 17.04 10.66
C LEU A 64 4.31 15.88 10.34
N LEU A 65 3.02 16.04 10.62
CA LEU A 65 2.01 15.02 10.33
C LEU A 65 1.90 14.73 8.84
N SER A 66 1.92 15.77 7.99
CA SER A 66 1.83 15.57 6.53
C SER A 66 3.02 14.78 5.99
N TYR A 67 4.25 15.10 6.45
CA TYR A 67 5.46 14.37 6.06
C TYR A 67 5.47 12.94 6.61
N ALA A 68 5.12 12.75 7.89
CA ALA A 68 5.06 11.44 8.52
C ALA A 68 4.04 10.53 7.82
N HIS A 69 2.86 11.05 7.48
CA HIS A 69 1.83 10.31 6.75
C HIS A 69 2.29 9.94 5.33
N PHE A 70 2.94 10.85 4.63
CA PHE A 70 3.51 10.58 3.30
C PHE A 70 4.60 9.49 3.36
N LEU A 71 5.52 9.58 4.34
CA LEU A 71 6.55 8.56 4.55
C LEU A 71 5.97 7.19 4.92
N ALA A 72 4.94 7.16 5.78
CA ALA A 72 4.25 5.91 6.12
C ALA A 72 3.58 5.28 4.89
N THR A 73 2.98 6.10 4.03
CA THR A 73 2.38 5.65 2.76
C THR A 73 3.44 5.11 1.79
N LEU A 74 4.60 5.78 1.72
CA LEU A 74 5.73 5.33 0.92
C LEU A 74 6.27 3.98 1.42
N ALA A 75 6.41 3.82 2.75
CA ALA A 75 6.82 2.57 3.36
C ALA A 75 5.83 1.43 3.08
N LEU A 76 4.52 1.71 3.15
CA LEU A 76 3.49 0.74 2.79
C LEU A 76 3.59 0.30 1.33
N MET A 77 3.84 1.23 0.40
CA MET A 77 4.04 0.91 -1.02
C MET A 77 5.25 -0.01 -1.23
N VAL A 78 6.38 0.30 -0.58
CA VAL A 78 7.58 -0.54 -0.63
C VAL A 78 7.31 -1.94 -0.05
N PHE A 79 6.56 -2.03 1.05
CA PHE A 79 6.16 -3.30 1.63
C PHE A 79 5.32 -4.16 0.67
N ILE A 80 4.35 -3.56 -0.03
CA ILE A 80 3.53 -4.25 -1.04
C ILE A 80 4.40 -4.73 -2.20
N LEU A 81 5.36 -3.92 -2.67
CA LEU A 81 6.29 -4.31 -3.73
C LEU A 81 7.17 -5.49 -3.33
N ILE A 82 7.70 -5.49 -2.10
CA ILE A 82 8.50 -6.61 -1.58
C ILE A 82 7.64 -7.88 -1.48
N SER A 83 6.36 -7.74 -1.09
CA SER A 83 5.42 -8.86 -0.97
C SER A 83 4.97 -9.47 -2.30
N LEU A 84 5.31 -8.83 -3.43
CA LEU A 84 5.04 -9.32 -4.79
C LEU A 84 6.22 -10.12 -5.38
N ILE A 85 7.42 -10.00 -4.79
CA ILE A 85 8.64 -10.72 -5.19
C ILE A 85 8.68 -12.07 -4.45
#